data_AF-A0A7S3FWC6-F1
#
_entry.id   AF-A0A7S3FWC6-F1
#
_cell.length_a   1.000
_cell.length_b   1.000
_cell.length_c   1.000
_cell.angle_alpha   90.00
_cell.angle_beta   90.00
_cell.angle_gamma   90.00
#
_symmetry.space_group_name_H-M   'P 1'
#
loop_
_entity.id
_entity.type
_entity.pdbx_description
1 polymer ?
#
loop_
_entity_poly.entity_id
_entity_poly.type
_entity_poly.pdbx_seq_one_letter_code
_entity_poly.pdbx_strand_id
1 'polypeptide(L)'
;PVRLAQFATEGGPRITPRRTPGQPGYLRGGADGSITFEQRQQFDYIRTATKKNVWYYRDRLNTARGPCTLPVLREAWVQGIIDEHTLVWGQGLADWLPARNVRTLVPQIRTLEVQAATFIKKQFVLKPALEKIRKERAAFRTSHQTWQVDNMF
;
A
#
# COMPACT_ATOMS: atom_id res chain seq x y z
N PRO A 1 -57.63 43.66 53.02
CA PRO A 1 -58.20 43.57 51.67
C PRO A 1 -57.25 44.15 50.60
N VAL A 2 -56.40 43.31 49.99
CA VAL A 2 -55.77 43.59 48.69
C VAL A 2 -55.61 42.25 47.96
N ARG A 3 -56.07 42.23 46.71
CA ARG A 3 -56.35 41.04 45.88
C ARG A 3 -55.05 40.38 45.38
N LEU A 4 -55.04 39.05 45.41
CA LEU A 4 -54.14 38.18 44.65
C LEU A 4 -54.32 38.45 43.14
N ALA A 5 -53.28 38.96 42.48
CA ALA A 5 -53.22 39.05 41.03
C ALA A 5 -52.70 37.72 40.48
N GLN A 6 -53.58 37.02 39.77
CA GLN A 6 -53.25 35.89 38.92
C GLN A 6 -52.40 36.39 37.73
N PHE A 7 -51.17 35.91 37.61
CA PHE A 7 -50.38 36.12 36.40
C PHE A 7 -50.60 34.95 35.43
N ALA A 8 -51.01 35.32 34.23
CA ALA A 8 -51.34 34.47 33.12
C ALA A 8 -50.11 33.68 32.62
N THR A 9 -50.35 32.40 32.34
CA THR A 9 -49.42 31.49 31.67
C THR A 9 -49.40 31.81 30.17
N GLU A 10 -48.60 32.80 29.77
CA GLU A 10 -48.38 33.08 28.34
C GLU A 10 -47.24 32.21 27.80
N GLY A 11 -47.61 31.29 26.89
CA GLY A 11 -46.68 30.46 26.15
C GLY A 11 -45.84 31.30 25.18
N GLY A 12 -44.60 31.60 25.57
CA GLY A 12 -43.60 32.13 24.64
C GLY A 12 -43.19 31.10 23.58
N PRO A 13 -42.85 31.52 22.34
CA PRO A 13 -42.44 30.60 21.29
C PRO A 13 -41.16 29.87 21.73
N ARG A 14 -41.23 28.52 21.75
CA ARG A 14 -40.04 27.68 21.91
C ARG A 14 -39.08 28.00 20.77
N ILE A 15 -38.01 28.72 21.08
CA ILE A 15 -36.84 28.84 20.21
C ILE A 15 -36.33 27.41 20.04
N THR A 16 -36.65 26.78 18.92
CA THR A 16 -36.03 25.53 18.54
C THR A 16 -34.53 25.80 18.42
N PRO A 17 -33.64 24.92 18.92
CA PRO A 17 -32.22 25.10 18.68
C PRO A 17 -32.02 25.18 17.17
N ARG A 18 -31.43 26.30 16.72
CA ARG A 18 -31.02 26.53 15.34
C ARG A 18 -30.30 25.26 14.89
N ARG A 19 -30.85 24.54 13.92
CA ARG A 19 -30.19 23.39 13.28
C ARG A 19 -28.82 23.89 12.85
N THR A 20 -27.78 23.55 13.59
CA THR A 20 -26.41 23.67 13.13
C THR A 20 -26.37 22.92 11.80
N PRO A 21 -25.86 23.51 10.71
CA PRO A 21 -25.60 22.75 9.50
C PRO A 21 -24.78 21.54 9.93
N GLY A 22 -25.34 20.35 9.72
CA GLY A 22 -24.72 19.11 10.18
C GLY A 22 -23.27 19.11 9.73
N GLN A 23 -22.34 18.95 10.68
CA GLN A 23 -20.97 18.63 10.35
C GLN A 23 -21.02 17.48 9.34
N PRO A 24 -20.32 17.55 8.20
CA PRO A 24 -20.33 16.46 7.24
C PRO A 24 -19.85 15.22 8.00
N GLY A 25 -20.78 14.30 8.21
CA GLY A 25 -20.51 13.04 8.88
C GLY A 25 -19.51 12.28 8.05
N TYR A 26 -18.24 12.37 8.43
CA TYR A 26 -17.27 11.37 8.03
C TYR A 26 -17.84 10.04 8.53
N LEU A 27 -18.04 9.10 7.62
CA LEU A 27 -18.53 7.73 7.87
C LEU A 27 -20.06 7.50 7.83
N ARG A 28 -20.75 8.04 6.84
CA ARG A 28 -21.88 7.32 6.23
C ARG A 28 -21.62 7.13 4.75
N GLY A 29 -21.01 6.00 4.39
CA GLY A 29 -20.92 5.59 2.99
C GLY A 29 -22.32 5.61 2.39
N GLY A 30 -22.50 6.41 1.34
CA GLY A 30 -23.70 6.35 0.51
C GLY A 30 -23.88 4.91 0.05
N ALA A 31 -25.12 4.42 0.11
CA ALA A 31 -25.50 3.06 -0.26
C ALA A 31 -25.27 2.75 -1.76
N ASP A 32 -24.78 3.71 -2.53
CA ASP A 32 -24.60 3.72 -3.98
C ASP A 32 -23.13 3.58 -4.42
N GLY A 33 -22.16 3.52 -3.49
CA GLY A 33 -20.75 3.35 -3.83
C GLY A 33 -20.15 4.51 -4.64
N SER A 34 -20.88 5.61 -4.80
CA SER A 34 -20.43 6.77 -5.56
C SER A 34 -19.44 7.58 -4.73
N ILE A 35 -18.25 7.80 -5.29
CA ILE A 35 -17.21 8.62 -4.65
C ILE A 35 -17.66 10.07 -4.79
N THR A 36 -17.79 10.77 -3.66
CA THR A 36 -18.14 12.20 -3.68
C THR A 36 -17.05 13.03 -4.35
N PHE A 37 -17.42 14.20 -4.87
CA PHE A 37 -16.47 15.11 -5.53
C PHE A 37 -15.28 15.47 -4.63
N GLU A 38 -15.53 15.75 -3.35
CA GLU A 38 -14.48 16.08 -2.38
C GLU A 38 -13.53 14.90 -2.13
N GLN A 39 -14.07 13.69 -1.96
CA GLN A 39 -13.25 12.48 -1.80
C GLN A 39 -12.37 12.22 -3.04
N ARG A 40 -12.90 12.47 -4.24
CA ARG A 40 -12.15 12.36 -5.49
C ARG A 40 -10.98 13.36 -5.53
N GLN A 41 -11.23 14.61 -5.18
CA GLN A 41 -10.18 15.63 -5.12
C GLN A 41 -9.09 15.28 -4.09
N GLN A 42 -9.48 14.81 -2.90
CA GLN A 42 -8.54 14.35 -1.88
C GLN A 42 -7.69 13.19 -2.39
N PHE A 43 -8.31 12.21 -3.05
CA PHE A 43 -7.58 11.07 -3.61
C PHE A 43 -6.58 11.51 -4.70
N ASP A 44 -7.00 12.40 -5.60
CA ASP A 44 -6.14 12.95 -6.66
C ASP A 44 -4.96 13.76 -6.08
N TYR A 45 -5.21 14.53 -5.02
CA TYR A 45 -4.16 15.24 -4.30
C TYR A 45 -3.13 14.27 -3.68
N ILE A 46 -3.60 13.26 -2.92
CA ILE A 46 -2.70 12.27 -2.30
C ILE A 46 -1.90 11.52 -3.37
N ARG A 47 -2.55 11.18 -4.49
CA ARG A 47 -1.91 10.50 -5.62
C ARG A 47 -0.78 11.34 -6.21
N THR A 48 -1.02 12.62 -6.47
CA THR A 48 -0.02 13.54 -7.02
C THR A 48 1.10 13.84 -6.04
N ALA A 49 0.79 13.98 -4.75
CA ALA A 49 1.78 14.12 -3.69
C ALA A 49 2.69 12.89 -3.61
N THR A 50 2.12 11.67 -3.58
CA THR A 50 2.87 10.39 -3.57
C THR A 50 3.82 10.30 -4.77
N LYS A 51 3.38 10.71 -5.96
CA LYS A 51 4.16 10.67 -7.20
C LYS A 51 5.34 11.64 -7.21
N LYS A 52 5.15 12.84 -6.65
CA LYS A 52 6.19 13.88 -6.56
C LYS A 52 7.09 13.73 -5.32
N ASN A 53 6.76 12.79 -4.44
CA ASN A 53 7.49 12.58 -3.21
C ASN A 53 8.87 11.97 -3.45
N VAL A 54 9.78 12.23 -2.51
CA VAL A 54 11.06 11.56 -2.39
C VAL A 54 10.88 10.34 -1.49
N TRP A 55 11.28 9.19 -2.02
CA TRP A 55 11.19 7.91 -1.32
C TRP A 55 12.57 7.43 -0.90
N TYR A 56 12.57 6.56 0.10
CA TYR A 56 13.70 5.79 0.57
C TYR A 56 13.20 4.37 0.81
N TYR A 57 14.03 3.37 0.57
CA TYR A 57 13.71 1.98 0.86
C TYR A 57 14.85 1.32 1.61
N ARG A 58 14.54 0.29 2.40
CA ARG A 58 15.56 -0.56 3.00
C ARG A 58 15.73 -1.83 2.17
N ASP A 59 16.98 -2.09 1.82
CA ASP A 59 17.36 -3.32 1.13
C ASP A 59 17.33 -4.51 2.11
N ARG A 60 17.59 -5.73 1.63
CA ARG A 60 17.68 -6.97 2.41
C ARG A 60 18.72 -6.90 3.53
N LEU A 61 19.72 -6.03 3.38
CA LEU A 61 20.74 -5.74 4.39
C LEU A 61 20.29 -4.68 5.42
N ASN A 62 19.01 -4.29 5.40
CA ASN A 62 18.41 -3.27 6.26
C ASN A 62 19.06 -1.87 6.14
N THR A 63 19.87 -1.65 5.11
CA THR A 63 20.47 -0.35 4.79
C THR A 63 19.46 0.53 4.07
N ALA A 64 19.25 1.74 4.57
CA ALA A 64 18.45 2.75 3.87
C ALA A 64 19.16 3.21 2.59
N ARG A 65 18.46 3.11 1.46
CA ARG A 65 18.89 3.59 0.15
C ARG A 65 17.98 4.75 -0.26
N GLY A 66 18.57 5.84 -0.77
CA GLY A 66 17.84 6.97 -1.34
C GLY A 66 18.67 8.26 -1.32
N PRO A 67 18.16 9.37 -1.85
CA PRO A 67 16.79 9.62 -2.30
C PRO A 67 16.44 8.94 -3.64
N CYS A 68 15.25 8.34 -3.74
CA CYS A 68 14.75 7.78 -4.98
C CYS A 68 13.39 8.36 -5.37
N THR A 69 13.20 8.55 -6.68
CA THR A 69 11.93 8.98 -7.26
C THR A 69 11.07 7.77 -7.59
N LEU A 70 9.77 7.99 -7.83
CA LEU A 70 8.84 6.90 -8.17
C LEU A 70 9.28 6.03 -9.38
N PRO A 71 9.87 6.57 -10.47
CA PRO A 71 10.45 5.75 -11.54
C PRO A 71 11.58 4.81 -11.06
N VAL A 72 12.49 5.31 -10.21
CA VAL A 72 13.58 4.49 -9.65
C VAL A 72 13.01 3.37 -8.76
N LEU A 73 11.95 3.66 -8.00
CA LEU A 73 11.26 2.63 -7.21
C LEU A 73 10.64 1.55 -8.10
N ARG A 74 10.11 1.92 -9.28
CA ARG A 74 9.58 0.97 -10.27
C ARG A 74 10.66 0.08 -10.85
N GLU A 75 11.82 0.62 -11.18
CA GLU A 75 12.95 -0.19 -11.64
C GLU A 75 13.44 -1.15 -10.56
N ALA A 76 13.58 -0.68 -9.32
CA ALA A 76 13.98 -1.52 -8.19
C ALA A 76 12.96 -2.64 -7.90
N TRP A 77 11.67 -2.39 -8.15
CA TRP A 77 10.62 -3.42 -8.12
C TRP A 77 10.78 -4.43 -9.25
N VAL A 78 11.01 -3.99 -10.50
CA VAL A 78 11.29 -4.90 -11.63
C VAL A 78 12.53 -5.76 -11.37
N GLN A 79 13.51 -5.19 -10.68
CA GLN A 79 14.72 -5.89 -10.33
C GLN A 79 14.52 -6.95 -9.23
N GLY A 80 13.44 -6.85 -8.44
CA GLY A 80 13.17 -7.72 -7.29
C GLY A 80 13.96 -7.33 -6.04
N ILE A 81 14.42 -6.07 -5.97
CA ILE A 81 15.06 -5.48 -4.78
C ILE A 81 13.98 -5.06 -3.79
N ILE A 82 12.88 -4.49 -4.30
CA ILE A 82 11.74 -4.00 -3.54
C ILE A 82 10.56 -4.93 -3.77
N ASP A 83 9.94 -5.37 -2.68
CA ASP A 83 8.74 -6.22 -2.63
C ASP A 83 7.66 -5.58 -1.73
N GLU A 84 6.47 -6.18 -1.67
CA GLU A 84 5.35 -5.72 -0.82
C GLU A 84 5.70 -5.63 0.69
N HIS A 85 6.67 -6.44 1.13
CA HIS A 85 7.12 -6.49 2.52
C HIS A 85 8.30 -5.57 2.82
N THR A 86 8.89 -4.94 1.80
CA THR A 86 10.04 -4.06 2.00
C THR A 86 9.63 -2.78 2.70
N LEU A 87 10.48 -2.34 3.62
CA LEU A 87 10.26 -1.12 4.38
C LEU A 87 10.58 0.08 3.51
N VAL A 88 9.60 0.94 3.34
CA VAL A 88 9.70 2.18 2.60
C VAL A 88 9.39 3.35 3.51
N TRP A 89 10.06 4.46 3.25
CA TRP A 89 9.84 5.72 3.92
C TRP A 89 9.76 6.83 2.86
N GLY A 90 8.98 7.86 3.14
CA GLY A 90 8.82 9.00 2.26
C GLY A 90 8.36 10.22 3.05
N GLN A 91 8.46 11.40 2.45
CA GLN A 91 8.10 12.64 3.14
C GLN A 91 6.64 12.60 3.61
N GLY A 92 6.40 12.85 4.90
CA GLY A 92 5.07 12.81 5.51
C GLY A 92 4.68 11.46 6.12
N LEU A 93 5.52 10.43 6.03
CA LEU A 93 5.39 9.21 6.81
C LEU A 93 6.09 9.36 8.17
N ALA A 94 5.42 8.94 9.25
CA ALA A 94 5.96 9.00 10.59
C ALA A 94 7.15 8.05 10.80
N ASP A 95 7.11 6.87 10.18
CA ASP A 95 8.15 5.84 10.30
C ASP A 95 8.22 4.97 9.03
N TRP A 96 9.22 4.09 8.98
CA TRP A 96 9.38 3.05 7.96
C TRP A 96 8.20 2.10 7.99
N LEU A 97 7.45 2.07 6.89
CA LEU A 97 6.28 1.21 6.75
C LEU A 97 6.52 0.19 5.64
N PRO A 98 6.02 -1.04 5.78
CA PRO A 98 6.00 -1.99 4.67
C PRO A 98 5.26 -1.39 3.47
N ALA A 99 5.77 -1.60 2.25
CA ALA A 99 5.20 -1.04 1.03
C ALA A 99 3.70 -1.34 0.90
N ARG A 100 3.24 -2.55 1.28
CA ARG A 100 1.83 -2.94 1.31
C ARG A 100 0.92 -2.04 2.18
N ASN A 101 1.48 -1.42 3.22
CA ASN A 101 0.71 -0.54 4.11
C ASN A 101 0.46 0.83 3.46
N VAL A 102 1.29 1.22 2.48
CA VAL A 102 1.15 2.48 1.75
C VAL A 102 0.23 2.26 0.54
N ARG A 103 -1.09 2.38 0.77
CA ARG A 103 -2.14 2.05 -0.21
C ARG A 103 -2.02 2.80 -1.54
N THR A 104 -1.51 4.03 -1.53
CA THR A 104 -1.35 4.84 -2.74
C THR A 104 -0.10 4.52 -3.53
N LEU A 105 0.92 3.93 -2.90
CA LEU A 105 2.24 3.71 -3.47
C LEU A 105 2.28 2.43 -4.33
N VAL A 106 1.81 1.30 -3.79
CA VAL A 106 1.84 0.00 -4.50
C VAL A 106 1.16 0.06 -5.87
N PRO A 107 -0.05 0.63 -6.03
CA PRO A 107 -0.69 0.76 -7.34
C PRO A 107 0.07 1.67 -8.31
N GLN A 108 0.82 2.65 -7.81
CA GLN A 108 1.64 3.54 -8.64
C GLN A 108 2.93 2.88 -9.13
N ILE A 109 3.46 1.92 -8.36
CA ILE A 109 4.65 1.14 -8.74
C ILE A 109 4.26 0.00 -9.68
N ARG A 110 3.18 -0.73 -9.38
CA ARG A 110 2.73 -1.90 -10.15
C ARG A 110 1.98 -1.53 -11.43
N THR A 111 2.58 -0.69 -12.27
CA THR A 111 2.06 -0.42 -13.62
C THR A 111 2.11 -1.69 -14.47
N LEU A 112 1.25 -1.78 -15.50
CA LEU A 112 1.20 -2.94 -16.40
C LEU A 112 2.57 -3.25 -17.02
N GLU A 113 3.34 -2.22 -17.35
CA GLU A 113 4.70 -2.32 -17.85
C GLU A 113 5.63 -3.04 -16.86
N VAL A 114 5.55 -2.69 -15.57
CA VAL A 114 6.35 -3.31 -14.51
C VAL A 114 5.96 -4.77 -14.31
N GLN A 115 4.67 -5.09 -14.41
CA GLN A 115 4.18 -6.46 -14.33
C GLN A 115 4.63 -7.31 -15.53
N ALA A 116 4.61 -6.74 -16.74
CA ALA A 116 5.13 -7.41 -17.93
C ALA A 116 6.66 -7.61 -17.84
N ALA A 117 7.41 -6.59 -17.44
CA ALA A 117 8.87 -6.68 -17.31
C ALA A 117 9.30 -7.70 -16.24
N THR A 118 8.62 -7.73 -15.09
CA THR A 118 8.86 -8.75 -14.05
C THR A 118 8.53 -10.16 -14.55
N PHE A 119 7.41 -10.31 -15.27
CA PHE A 119 7.04 -11.58 -15.88
C PHE A 119 8.08 -12.07 -16.89
N ILE A 120 8.50 -11.21 -17.82
CA ILE A 120 9.52 -11.53 -18.84
C ILE A 120 10.85 -11.90 -18.17
N LYS A 121 11.32 -11.11 -17.20
CA LYS A 121 12.57 -11.40 -16.47
C LYS A 121 12.49 -12.75 -15.76
N LYS A 122 11.36 -13.04 -15.12
CA LYS A 122 11.13 -14.33 -14.45
C LYS A 122 11.13 -15.49 -15.45
N GLN A 123 10.50 -15.31 -16.60
CA GLN A 123 10.35 -16.38 -17.60
C GLN A 123 11.66 -16.67 -18.34
N PHE A 124 12.40 -15.65 -18.76
CA PHE A 124 13.53 -15.80 -19.68
C PHE A 124 14.90 -15.78 -18.99
N VAL A 125 15.05 -15.13 -17.83
CA VAL A 125 16.33 -15.07 -17.12
C VAL A 125 16.40 -16.11 -16.01
N LEU A 126 15.37 -16.15 -15.16
CA LEU A 126 15.42 -16.98 -13.95
C LEU A 126 15.22 -18.47 -14.25
N LYS A 127 14.21 -18.83 -15.06
CA LYS A 127 13.91 -20.25 -15.34
C LYS A 127 15.10 -21.05 -15.91
N PRO A 128 15.82 -20.60 -16.96
CA PRO A 128 16.94 -21.38 -17.49
C PRO A 128 18.09 -21.54 -16.47
N ALA A 129 18.37 -20.50 -15.67
CA ALA A 129 19.37 -20.58 -14.62
C ALA A 129 18.97 -21.57 -13.50
N LEU A 130 17.69 -21.54 -13.10
CA LEU A 130 17.16 -22.42 -12.06
C LEU A 130 17.13 -23.89 -12.52
N GLU A 131 16.75 -24.15 -13.78
CA GLU A 131 16.78 -25.49 -14.36
C GLU A 131 18.21 -26.03 -14.48
N LYS A 132 19.19 -25.19 -14.80
CA LYS A 132 20.62 -25.59 -14.78
C LYS A 132 21.04 -26.04 -13.38
N ILE A 133 20.77 -25.24 -12.35
CA ILE A 133 21.05 -25.58 -10.95
C ILE A 133 20.31 -26.86 -10.52
N ARG A 134 19.06 -27.02 -10.95
CA ARG A 134 18.25 -28.20 -10.66
C ARG A 134 18.86 -29.46 -11.28
N LYS A 135 19.33 -29.37 -12.52
CA LYS A 135 19.99 -30.47 -13.25
C LYS A 135 21.35 -30.81 -12.62
N GLU A 136 22.14 -29.82 -12.23
CA GLU A 136 23.41 -30.01 -11.50
C GLU A 136 23.17 -30.75 -10.17
N ARG A 137 22.17 -30.32 -9.38
CA ARG A 137 21.80 -30.99 -8.12
C ARG A 137 21.19 -32.37 -8.31
N ALA A 138 20.51 -32.63 -9.44
CA ALA A 138 20.03 -33.97 -9.77
C ALA A 138 21.20 -34.90 -10.11
N ALA A 139 22.14 -34.44 -10.94
CA ALA A 139 23.33 -35.19 -11.28
C ALA A 139 24.21 -35.53 -10.05
N PHE A 140 24.36 -34.58 -9.12
CA PHE A 140 25.09 -34.81 -7.88
C PHE A 140 24.41 -35.85 -6.96
N ARG A 141 23.07 -35.87 -6.92
CA ARG A 141 22.31 -36.88 -6.17
C ARG A 141 22.47 -38.27 -6.77
N THR A 142 22.39 -38.38 -8.10
CA THR A 142 22.53 -39.66 -8.79
C THR A 142 23.94 -40.24 -8.64
N SER A 143 25.00 -39.43 -8.73
CA SER A 143 26.39 -39.92 -8.59
C SER A 143 26.74 -40.34 -7.16
N HIS A 144 26.21 -39.68 -6.14
CA HIS A 144 26.38 -40.10 -4.74
C HIS A 144 25.62 -41.40 -4.43
N GLN A 145 24.46 -41.61 -5.06
CA GLN A 145 23.66 -42.81 -4.84
C GLN A 145 24.27 -44.05 -5.49
N THR A 146 24.88 -43.93 -6.68
CA THR A 146 25.49 -45.08 -7.36
C THR A 146 26.72 -45.62 -6.61
N TRP A 147 27.57 -44.76 -6.04
CA TRP A 147 28.76 -45.23 -5.30
C TRP A 147 28.42 -45.96 -3.99
N GLN A 148 27.36 -45.52 -3.29
CA GLN A 148 26.92 -46.20 -2.07
C GLN A 148 26.25 -47.56 -2.34
N VAL A 149 25.59 -47.73 -3.49
CA VAL A 149 24.90 -48.99 -3.83
C VAL A 149 25.88 -50.02 -4.39
N ASP A 150 26.86 -49.59 -5.19
CA ASP A 150 27.88 -50.50 -5.77
C ASP A 150 28.87 -51.06 -4.73
N ASN A 151 29.06 -50.37 -3.60
CA ASN A 151 29.90 -50.85 -2.48
C ASN A 151 29.13 -51.67 -1.43
N MET A 152 27.84 -51.99 -1.67
CA MET A 152 26.98 -52.70 -0.70
C MET A 152 26.72 -54.17 -1.09
N PHE A 153 27.29 -54.67 -2.19
CA PHE A 153 27.22 -56.05 -2.66
C PHE A 153 28.60 -56.71 -2.74
#